data_AF-B3JJ24-F1
#
_entry.id   AF-B3JJ24-F1
#
_cell.length_a   1.000
_cell.length_b   1.000
_cell.length_c   1.000
_cell.angle_alpha   90.00
_cell.angle_beta   90.00
_cell.angle_gamma   90.00
#
_symmetry.space_group_name_H-M   'P 1'
#
loop_
_entity.id
_entity.type
_entity.pdbx_description
1 polymer ?
#
loop_
_entity_poly.entity_id
_entity_poly.type
_entity_poly.pdbx_seq_one_letter_code
_entity_poly.pdbx_strand_id
1 'polypeptide(L)'
;MKTFIKKRLLRIAVPFLLWSVLYNLFPWLTGVLGLPQSTMSDVFAYAPIDASQSFSDAIKNIALIPFQFNVYTVPMWYLYMLIGLYLYMPFFSFGVEQATVRQKKIFLMFWSFSLFLPYAYSFFSPNLLGVSAWNTFGTLYYFAGFNGYLLLGNYLVNDVKEWKWCKTIILSLPVFAIGYIATYIGFKTMTANPECSEQEMELFFLYCSPNVALMTLAFFLVIRKVRVKSKRMILMLENITKCGLGIYMIHYFIVGLGYAIADALAIPVFLRIPVTAVIVFVICWVFVSACYKFAPKYSKWIFG
;
A
#
# COMPACT_ATOMS: atom_id res chain seq x y z
N MET A 1 -15.42 -2.38 -21.81
CA MET A 1 -14.97 -3.26 -20.68
C MET A 1 -13.76 -4.14 -21.04
N LYS A 2 -13.85 -5.07 -22.00
CA LYS A 2 -12.74 -6.00 -22.37
C LYS A 2 -11.41 -5.30 -22.67
N THR A 3 -11.40 -4.25 -23.50
CA THR A 3 -10.18 -3.52 -23.88
C THR A 3 -9.54 -2.77 -22.71
N PHE A 4 -10.35 -2.22 -21.81
CA PHE A 4 -9.90 -1.49 -20.62
C PHE A 4 -9.22 -2.42 -19.62
N ILE A 5 -9.88 -3.54 -19.31
CA ILE A 5 -9.37 -4.56 -18.40
C ILE A 5 -8.09 -5.18 -18.95
N LYS A 6 -8.10 -5.63 -20.22
CA LYS A 6 -6.94 -6.27 -20.86
C LYS A 6 -5.71 -5.36 -20.87
N LYS A 7 -5.86 -4.09 -21.23
CA LYS A 7 -4.70 -3.16 -21.33
C LYS A 7 -4.11 -2.80 -19.96
N ARG A 8 -4.95 -2.57 -18.95
CA ARG A 8 -4.48 -2.19 -17.60
C ARG A 8 -3.96 -3.40 -16.82
N LEU A 9 -4.65 -4.53 -16.87
CA LEU A 9 -4.20 -5.74 -16.19
C LEU A 9 -2.89 -6.26 -16.76
N LEU A 10 -2.72 -6.33 -18.10
CA LEU A 10 -1.45 -6.81 -18.68
C LEU A 10 -0.26 -5.92 -18.33
N ARG A 11 -0.48 -4.62 -18.16
CA ARG A 11 0.57 -3.67 -17.74
C ARG A 11 1.07 -3.93 -16.31
N ILE A 12 0.22 -4.51 -15.45
CA ILE A 12 0.54 -4.80 -14.05
C ILE A 12 1.00 -6.25 -13.91
N ALA A 13 0.30 -7.18 -14.57
CA ALA A 13 0.51 -8.63 -14.43
C ALA A 13 1.90 -9.08 -14.89
N VAL A 14 2.44 -8.51 -15.97
CA VAL A 14 3.77 -8.92 -16.46
C VAL A 14 4.89 -8.48 -15.49
N PRO A 15 4.99 -7.19 -15.09
CA PRO A 15 5.92 -6.79 -14.03
C PRO A 15 5.72 -7.60 -12.75
N PHE A 16 4.47 -7.77 -12.30
CA PHE A 16 4.15 -8.56 -11.10
C PHE A 16 4.76 -9.96 -11.12
N LEU A 17 4.54 -10.72 -12.21
CA LEU A 17 5.07 -12.08 -12.33
C LEU A 17 6.59 -12.07 -12.38
N LEU A 18 7.19 -11.17 -13.17
CA LEU A 18 8.63 -11.06 -13.31
C LEU A 18 9.30 -10.75 -11.96
N TRP A 19 8.83 -9.74 -11.23
CA TRP A 19 9.40 -9.37 -9.94
C TRP A 19 9.14 -10.41 -8.86
N SER A 20 7.97 -11.05 -8.87
CA SER A 20 7.69 -12.15 -7.95
C SER A 20 8.65 -13.34 -8.18
N VAL A 21 9.01 -13.63 -9.43
CA VAL A 21 10.03 -14.64 -9.74
C VAL A 21 11.40 -14.17 -9.25
N LEU A 22 11.80 -12.93 -9.53
CA LEU A 22 13.10 -12.40 -9.08
C LEU A 22 13.25 -12.42 -7.56
N TYR A 23 12.22 -12.02 -6.81
CA TYR A 23 12.23 -12.07 -5.35
C TYR A 23 12.43 -13.49 -4.83
N ASN A 24 11.76 -14.47 -5.43
CA ASN A 24 11.86 -15.86 -4.99
C ASN A 24 13.15 -16.57 -5.44
N LEU A 25 13.79 -16.10 -6.52
CA LEU A 25 15.11 -16.59 -6.93
C LEU A 25 16.25 -15.96 -6.10
N PHE A 26 16.03 -14.79 -5.51
CA PHE A 26 17.07 -14.05 -4.79
C PHE A 26 17.76 -14.86 -3.68
N PRO A 27 17.05 -15.58 -2.78
CA PRO A 27 17.71 -16.42 -1.78
C PRO A 27 18.66 -17.45 -2.39
N TRP A 28 18.20 -18.17 -3.42
CA TRP A 28 19.04 -19.13 -4.13
C TRP A 28 20.26 -18.48 -4.79
N LEU A 29 20.10 -17.34 -5.44
CA LEU A 29 21.21 -16.59 -6.04
C LEU A 29 22.24 -16.18 -4.98
N THR A 30 21.80 -15.73 -3.80
CA THR A 30 22.74 -15.40 -2.71
C THR A 30 23.48 -16.63 -2.19
N GLY A 31 22.84 -17.79 -2.13
CA GLY A 31 23.49 -19.07 -1.80
C GLY A 31 24.54 -19.49 -2.82
N VAL A 32 24.25 -19.33 -4.12
CA VAL A 32 25.23 -19.59 -5.20
C VAL A 32 26.44 -18.66 -5.11
N LEU A 33 26.23 -17.42 -4.67
CA LEU A 33 27.29 -16.43 -4.45
C LEU A 33 28.06 -16.65 -3.13
N GLY A 34 27.68 -17.64 -2.31
CA GLY A 34 28.32 -17.94 -1.03
C GLY A 34 28.02 -16.93 0.08
N LEU A 35 26.94 -16.15 -0.06
CA LEU A 35 26.51 -15.18 0.96
C LEU A 35 25.78 -15.88 2.13
N PRO A 36 25.93 -15.38 3.37
CA PRO A 36 25.29 -15.97 4.53
C PRO A 36 23.76 -15.86 4.45
N GLN A 37 23.05 -16.80 5.09
CA GLN A 37 21.57 -16.80 5.14
C GLN A 37 20.99 -15.52 5.76
N SER A 38 21.71 -14.91 6.70
CA SER A 38 21.32 -13.63 7.33
C SER A 38 21.13 -12.48 6.31
N THR A 39 21.72 -12.59 5.12
CA THR A 39 21.49 -11.64 4.02
C THR A 39 19.99 -11.48 3.70
N MET A 40 19.19 -12.52 3.93
CA MET A 40 17.75 -12.47 3.67
C MET A 40 17.04 -11.52 4.62
N SER A 41 17.33 -11.57 5.93
CA SER A 41 16.77 -10.63 6.91
C SER A 41 17.29 -9.20 6.71
N ASP A 42 18.50 -9.05 6.18
CA ASP A 42 19.07 -7.73 5.86
C ASP A 42 18.33 -7.06 4.69
N VAL A 43 17.89 -7.84 3.70
CA VAL A 43 17.22 -7.33 2.49
C VAL A 43 15.70 -7.27 2.66
N PHE A 44 15.11 -8.32 3.23
CA PHE A 44 13.67 -8.51 3.36
C PHE A 44 13.25 -8.53 4.83
N ALA A 45 12.52 -7.49 5.24
CA ALA A 45 12.18 -7.27 6.66
C ALA A 45 11.43 -8.43 7.34
N TYR A 46 10.71 -9.24 6.57
CA TYR A 46 9.93 -10.38 7.09
C TYR A 46 10.62 -11.74 6.87
N ALA A 47 11.81 -11.77 6.25
CA ALA A 47 12.52 -13.02 6.03
C ALA A 47 13.24 -13.45 7.31
N PRO A 48 13.19 -14.75 7.65
CA PRO A 48 13.92 -15.27 8.80
C PRO A 48 15.43 -15.29 8.54
N ILE A 49 16.23 -15.23 9.61
CA ILE A 49 17.70 -15.20 9.55
C ILE A 49 18.27 -16.50 8.95
N ASP A 50 17.60 -17.62 9.19
CA ASP A 50 17.93 -18.97 8.72
C ASP A 50 17.17 -19.34 7.44
N ALA A 51 16.72 -18.34 6.68
CA ALA A 51 16.02 -18.53 5.40
C ALA A 51 16.79 -19.49 4.46
N SER A 52 16.07 -20.49 3.94
CA SER A 52 16.63 -21.43 2.97
C SER A 52 17.07 -20.72 1.69
N GLN A 53 18.27 -21.07 1.23
CA GLN A 53 18.84 -20.64 -0.04
C GLN A 53 18.83 -21.78 -1.08
N SER A 54 18.00 -22.81 -0.88
CA SER A 54 17.92 -23.94 -1.81
C SER A 54 17.19 -23.58 -3.11
N PHE A 55 17.62 -24.15 -4.23
CA PHE A 55 16.91 -23.99 -5.51
C PHE A 55 15.50 -24.58 -5.47
N SER A 56 15.33 -25.70 -4.74
CA SER A 56 14.04 -26.37 -4.59
C SER A 56 13.00 -25.45 -3.95
N ASP A 57 13.37 -24.74 -2.89
CA ASP A 57 12.46 -23.81 -2.21
C ASP A 57 12.13 -22.60 -3.08
N ALA A 58 13.09 -22.09 -3.85
CA ALA A 58 12.86 -21.02 -4.81
C ALA A 58 11.80 -21.44 -5.86
N ILE A 59 11.93 -22.63 -6.44
CA ILE A 59 10.98 -23.16 -7.43
C ILE A 59 9.60 -23.42 -6.81
N LYS A 60 9.54 -23.99 -5.59
CA LYS A 60 8.29 -24.17 -4.85
C LYS A 60 7.56 -22.84 -4.66
N ASN A 61 8.28 -21.81 -4.24
CA ASN A 61 7.71 -20.49 -4.04
C ASN A 61 7.23 -19.85 -5.35
N ILE A 62 7.99 -20.01 -6.44
CA ILE A 62 7.60 -19.53 -7.78
C ILE A 62 6.32 -20.21 -8.26
N ALA A 63 6.20 -21.53 -8.06
CA ALA A 63 5.01 -22.29 -8.44
C ALA A 63 3.74 -21.83 -7.68
N LEU A 64 3.91 -21.25 -6.49
CA LEU A 64 2.81 -20.79 -5.62
C LEU A 64 2.39 -19.32 -5.86
N ILE A 65 3.13 -18.55 -6.67
CA ILE A 65 2.81 -17.14 -7.00
C ILE A 65 1.33 -16.93 -7.39
N PRO A 66 0.68 -17.80 -8.19
CA PRO A 66 -0.73 -17.59 -8.55
C PRO A 66 -1.71 -17.67 -7.37
N PHE A 67 -1.32 -18.31 -6.26
CA PHE A 67 -2.20 -18.64 -5.15
C PHE A 67 -1.89 -17.85 -3.88
N GLN A 68 -0.60 -17.60 -3.60
CA GLN A 68 -0.18 -16.91 -2.39
C GLN A 68 1.14 -16.14 -2.61
N PHE A 69 1.34 -15.11 -1.81
CA PHE A 69 2.64 -14.45 -1.64
C PHE A 69 3.36 -15.02 -0.41
N ASN A 70 4.66 -14.78 -0.30
CA ASN A 70 5.47 -15.16 0.87
C ASN A 70 6.30 -13.97 1.37
N VAL A 71 7.18 -14.23 2.34
CA VAL A 71 8.06 -13.24 2.99
C VAL A 71 8.94 -12.42 2.03
N TYR A 72 9.30 -12.98 0.87
CA TYR A 72 10.12 -12.30 -0.16
C TYR A 72 9.27 -11.45 -1.12
N THR A 73 7.98 -11.77 -1.23
CA THR A 73 7.04 -11.07 -2.10
C THR A 73 5.99 -10.30 -1.31
N VAL A 74 6.21 -9.99 -0.03
CA VAL A 74 5.25 -9.26 0.83
C VAL A 74 4.64 -8.06 0.12
N PRO A 75 5.40 -7.14 -0.51
CA PRO A 75 4.80 -5.97 -1.15
C PRO A 75 3.67 -6.32 -2.11
N MET A 76 3.74 -7.48 -2.77
CA MET A 76 2.79 -7.93 -3.77
C MET A 76 1.36 -8.12 -3.27
N TRP A 77 1.13 -8.24 -1.95
CA TRP A 77 -0.22 -8.31 -1.36
C TRP A 77 -1.12 -7.19 -1.90
N TYR A 78 -0.56 -5.98 -2.06
CA TYR A 78 -1.27 -4.79 -2.54
C TYR A 78 -1.68 -4.92 -4.01
N LEU A 79 -0.94 -5.65 -4.84
CA LEU A 79 -1.32 -5.89 -6.23
C LEU A 79 -2.50 -6.85 -6.37
N TYR A 80 -2.61 -7.89 -5.54
CA TYR A 80 -3.82 -8.74 -5.51
C TYR A 80 -5.06 -7.88 -5.23
N MET A 81 -4.97 -7.00 -4.24
CA MET A 81 -6.03 -6.05 -3.90
C MET A 81 -6.35 -5.10 -5.08
N LEU A 82 -5.34 -4.50 -5.72
CA LEU A 82 -5.54 -3.63 -6.89
C LEU A 82 -6.18 -4.34 -8.08
N ILE A 83 -5.78 -5.58 -8.38
CA ILE A 83 -6.40 -6.40 -9.43
C ILE A 83 -7.88 -6.59 -9.11
N GLY A 84 -8.21 -6.94 -7.87
CA GLY A 84 -9.60 -7.06 -7.40
C GLY A 84 -10.40 -5.77 -7.60
N LEU A 85 -9.84 -4.62 -7.19
CA LEU A 85 -10.49 -3.33 -7.39
C LEU A 85 -10.71 -3.02 -8.88
N TYR A 86 -9.75 -3.29 -9.76
CA TYR A 86 -9.91 -3.05 -11.20
C TYR A 86 -10.93 -3.97 -11.86
N LEU A 87 -11.05 -5.21 -11.41
CA LEU A 87 -12.10 -6.13 -11.86
C LEU A 87 -13.49 -5.65 -11.43
N TYR A 88 -13.60 -5.11 -10.20
CA TYR A 88 -14.86 -4.59 -9.68
C TYR A 88 -15.23 -3.20 -10.24
N MET A 89 -14.23 -2.40 -10.65
CA MET A 89 -14.40 -1.00 -11.05
C MET A 89 -15.50 -0.73 -12.10
N PRO A 90 -15.70 -1.54 -13.17
CA PRO A 90 -16.78 -1.31 -14.13
C PRO A 90 -18.18 -1.41 -13.50
N PHE A 91 -18.37 -2.36 -12.58
CA PHE A 91 -19.64 -2.56 -11.87
C PHE A 91 -19.88 -1.45 -10.85
N PHE A 92 -18.83 -1.10 -10.12
CA PHE A 92 -18.87 -0.01 -9.15
C PHE A 92 -19.18 1.33 -9.81
N SER A 93 -18.52 1.64 -10.94
CA SER A 93 -18.65 2.93 -11.62
C SER A 93 -20.08 3.16 -12.14
N PHE A 94 -20.74 2.12 -12.67
CA PHE A 94 -22.14 2.21 -13.10
C PHE A 94 -23.07 2.67 -11.96
N GLY A 95 -22.89 2.11 -10.77
CA GLY A 95 -23.65 2.52 -9.58
C GLY A 95 -23.31 3.93 -9.13
N VAL A 96 -22.03 4.29 -9.10
CA VAL A 96 -21.58 5.61 -8.63
C VAL A 96 -21.99 6.75 -9.56
N GLU A 97 -21.96 6.54 -10.87
CA GLU A 97 -22.34 7.54 -11.88
C GLU A 97 -23.84 7.88 -11.83
N GLN A 98 -24.68 6.90 -11.51
CA GLN A 98 -26.13 7.08 -11.40
C GLN A 98 -26.59 7.47 -9.99
N ALA A 99 -25.75 7.23 -8.97
CA ALA A 99 -26.11 7.50 -7.59
C ALA A 99 -26.27 8.99 -7.32
N THR A 100 -27.39 9.35 -6.70
CA THR A 100 -27.62 10.68 -6.13
C THR A 100 -26.61 10.96 -5.01
N VAL A 101 -26.35 12.25 -4.75
CA VAL A 101 -25.51 12.71 -3.63
C VAL A 101 -25.95 12.11 -2.30
N ARG A 102 -27.27 11.96 -2.09
CA ARG A 102 -27.83 11.35 -0.88
C ARG A 102 -27.45 9.87 -0.76
N GLN A 103 -27.55 9.10 -1.84
CA GLN A 103 -27.16 7.68 -1.85
C GLN A 103 -25.66 7.51 -1.57
N LYS A 104 -24.81 8.34 -2.19
CA LYS A 104 -23.36 8.33 -1.90
C LYS A 104 -23.08 8.60 -0.42
N LYS A 105 -23.74 9.58 0.19
CA LYS A 105 -23.62 9.89 1.64
C LYS A 105 -24.07 8.72 2.53
N ILE A 106 -25.17 8.05 2.19
CA ILE A 106 -25.65 6.88 2.94
C ILE A 106 -24.62 5.75 2.87
N PHE A 107 -24.08 5.45 1.69
CA PHE A 107 -23.02 4.46 1.56
C PHE A 107 -21.80 4.83 2.41
N LEU A 108 -21.33 6.08 2.30
CA LEU A 108 -20.18 6.57 3.08
C LEU A 108 -20.43 6.54 4.59
N MET A 109 -21.67 6.71 5.04
CA MET A 109 -22.06 6.55 6.45
C MET A 109 -21.87 5.10 6.90
N PHE A 110 -22.41 4.12 6.15
CA PHE A 110 -22.20 2.70 6.47
C PHE A 110 -20.73 2.29 6.39
N TRP A 111 -20.00 2.77 5.38
CA TRP A 111 -18.56 2.56 5.29
C TRP A 111 -17.83 3.15 6.49
N SER A 112 -18.19 4.35 6.95
CA SER A 112 -17.60 4.97 8.13
C SER A 112 -17.80 4.13 9.39
N PHE A 113 -18.97 3.51 9.57
CA PHE A 113 -19.18 2.53 10.65
C PHE A 113 -18.35 1.27 10.46
N SER A 114 -18.22 0.78 9.22
CA SER A 114 -17.43 -0.41 8.92
C SER A 114 -15.94 -0.27 9.27
N LEU A 115 -15.40 0.95 9.24
CA LEU A 115 -14.01 1.23 9.61
C LEU A 115 -13.69 0.89 11.08
N PHE A 116 -14.70 0.90 11.96
CA PHE A 116 -14.51 0.54 13.38
C PHE A 116 -14.58 -0.97 13.64
N LEU A 117 -14.96 -1.78 12.64
CA LEU A 117 -15.12 -3.22 12.83
C LEU A 117 -13.86 -3.95 13.26
N PRO A 118 -12.65 -3.65 12.71
CA PRO A 118 -11.43 -4.30 13.20
C PRO A 118 -11.24 -4.12 14.72
N TYR A 119 -11.49 -2.91 15.24
CA TYR A 119 -11.45 -2.64 16.67
C TYR A 119 -12.56 -3.36 17.43
N ALA A 120 -13.78 -3.38 16.88
CA ALA A 120 -14.91 -4.06 17.49
C ALA A 120 -14.63 -5.56 17.65
N TYR A 121 -14.08 -6.20 16.63
CA TYR A 121 -13.72 -7.61 16.64
C TYR A 121 -12.58 -7.92 17.61
N SER A 122 -11.58 -7.04 17.69
CA SER A 122 -10.43 -7.23 18.57
C SER A 122 -10.74 -7.00 20.05
N PHE A 123 -11.54 -5.99 20.39
CA PHE A 123 -11.73 -5.57 21.79
C PHE A 123 -13.03 -6.04 22.44
N PHE A 124 -14.04 -6.41 21.66
CA PHE A 124 -15.35 -6.80 22.20
C PHE A 124 -15.69 -8.26 21.90
N SER A 125 -15.78 -8.64 20.62
CA SER A 125 -16.02 -10.03 20.24
C SER A 125 -15.78 -10.26 18.74
N PRO A 126 -15.12 -11.36 18.35
CA PRO A 126 -14.95 -11.70 16.93
C PRO A 126 -16.26 -12.06 16.23
N ASN A 127 -17.34 -12.32 16.98
CA ASN A 127 -18.62 -12.78 16.43
C ASN A 127 -19.67 -11.66 16.28
N LEU A 128 -19.25 -10.39 16.28
CA LEU A 128 -20.15 -9.26 16.15
C LEU A 128 -20.75 -9.17 14.74
N LEU A 129 -21.99 -8.67 14.67
CA LEU A 129 -22.70 -8.39 13.42
C LEU A 129 -22.75 -9.58 12.45
N GLY A 130 -22.95 -10.78 13.00
CA GLY A 130 -23.16 -12.00 12.21
C GLY A 130 -21.89 -12.65 11.68
N VAL A 131 -20.69 -12.17 12.05
CA VAL A 131 -19.44 -12.91 11.79
C VAL A 131 -19.37 -14.13 12.69
N SER A 132 -18.89 -15.26 12.17
CA SER A 132 -18.66 -16.50 12.92
C SER A 132 -17.70 -17.42 12.16
N ALA A 133 -17.38 -18.57 12.76
CA ALA A 133 -16.49 -19.57 12.15
C ALA A 133 -16.93 -20.05 10.75
N TRP A 134 -18.23 -19.98 10.43
CA TRP A 134 -18.78 -20.38 9.13
C TRP A 134 -19.36 -19.21 8.32
N ASN A 135 -19.28 -17.98 8.83
CA ASN A 135 -19.68 -16.78 8.11
C ASN A 135 -18.69 -15.64 8.31
N THR A 136 -17.84 -15.38 7.33
CA THR A 136 -16.93 -14.23 7.34
C THR A 136 -17.58 -12.95 6.79
N PHE A 137 -18.81 -13.04 6.27
CA PHE A 137 -19.54 -11.95 5.64
C PHE A 137 -20.58 -11.35 6.60
N GLY A 138 -20.10 -10.52 7.53
CA GLY A 138 -20.95 -9.82 8.51
C GLY A 138 -21.85 -8.73 7.89
N THR A 139 -22.72 -8.12 8.70
CA THR A 139 -23.77 -7.17 8.26
C THR A 139 -23.27 -6.04 7.35
N LEU A 140 -22.07 -5.50 7.60
CA LEU A 140 -21.51 -4.37 6.84
C LEU A 140 -20.51 -4.79 5.76
N TYR A 141 -20.40 -6.09 5.45
CA TYR A 141 -19.38 -6.63 4.53
C TYR A 141 -19.31 -5.88 3.18
N TYR A 142 -20.46 -5.62 2.55
CA TYR A 142 -20.52 -4.93 1.25
C TYR A 142 -20.26 -3.42 1.32
N PHE A 143 -20.29 -2.84 2.51
CA PHE A 143 -19.96 -1.44 2.76
C PHE A 143 -18.53 -1.26 3.23
N ALA A 144 -17.78 -2.35 3.48
CA ALA A 144 -16.42 -2.32 4.01
C ALA A 144 -15.35 -2.33 2.92
N GLY A 145 -14.11 -2.02 3.33
CA GLY A 145 -12.93 -2.15 2.48
C GLY A 145 -12.59 -0.92 1.62
N PHE A 146 -11.71 -1.12 0.64
CA PHE A 146 -11.11 -0.05 -0.17
C PHE A 146 -12.09 0.65 -1.12
N ASN A 147 -13.24 0.05 -1.42
CA ASN A 147 -14.25 0.69 -2.28
C ASN A 147 -14.80 2.01 -1.67
N GLY A 148 -14.85 2.13 -0.34
CA GLY A 148 -15.31 3.34 0.31
C GLY A 148 -14.35 4.51 0.12
N TYR A 149 -13.04 4.25 0.04
CA TYR A 149 -12.06 5.28 -0.37
C TYR A 149 -12.28 5.73 -1.81
N LEU A 150 -12.61 4.81 -2.73
CA LEU A 150 -12.93 5.17 -4.12
C LEU A 150 -14.16 6.06 -4.18
N LEU A 151 -15.23 5.72 -3.44
CA LEU A 151 -16.43 6.55 -3.37
C LEU A 151 -16.15 7.90 -2.70
N LEU A 152 -15.40 7.92 -1.61
CA LEU A 152 -15.06 9.12 -0.87
C LEU A 152 -14.29 10.10 -1.77
N GLY A 153 -13.29 9.60 -2.50
CA GLY A 153 -12.56 10.40 -3.48
C GLY A 153 -13.47 10.97 -4.57
N ASN A 154 -14.33 10.13 -5.16
CA ASN A 154 -15.31 10.57 -6.17
C ASN A 154 -16.25 11.66 -5.62
N TYR A 155 -16.81 11.43 -4.44
CA TYR A 155 -17.72 12.35 -3.76
C TYR A 155 -17.05 13.69 -3.44
N LEU A 156 -15.83 13.66 -2.89
CA LEU A 156 -15.10 14.89 -2.56
C LEU A 156 -14.77 15.71 -3.81
N VAL A 157 -14.43 15.07 -4.93
CA VAL A 157 -14.07 15.78 -6.17
C VAL A 157 -15.30 16.35 -6.88
N ASN A 158 -16.36 15.55 -7.02
CA ASN A 158 -17.49 15.89 -7.88
C ASN A 158 -18.65 16.56 -7.13
N ASP A 159 -18.87 16.22 -5.86
CA ASP A 159 -20.06 16.63 -5.10
C ASP A 159 -19.73 17.65 -3.99
N VAL A 160 -18.44 17.85 -3.65
CA VAL A 160 -18.00 18.79 -2.62
C VAL A 160 -17.22 19.96 -3.22
N LYS A 161 -17.79 21.16 -3.08
CA LYS A 161 -17.13 22.42 -3.46
C LYS A 161 -15.82 22.60 -2.72
N GLU A 162 -14.76 22.92 -3.47
CA GLU A 162 -13.46 23.23 -2.90
C GLU A 162 -13.54 24.46 -1.97
N TRP A 163 -13.06 24.30 -0.73
CA TRP A 163 -13.03 25.38 0.25
C TRP A 163 -11.84 26.33 0.04
N LYS A 164 -11.88 27.52 0.66
CA LYS A 164 -10.71 28.42 0.75
C LYS A 164 -9.58 27.75 1.54
N TRP A 165 -8.33 28.09 1.24
CA TRP A 165 -7.13 27.52 1.89
C TRP A 165 -7.20 27.55 3.42
N CYS A 166 -7.54 28.69 4.02
CA CYS A 166 -7.65 28.80 5.48
C CYS A 166 -8.65 27.79 6.06
N LYS A 167 -9.84 27.66 5.46
CA LYS A 167 -10.85 26.68 5.90
C LYS A 167 -10.36 25.24 5.72
N THR A 168 -9.68 24.94 4.61
CA THR A 168 -9.09 23.62 4.39
C THR A 168 -8.07 23.27 5.45
N ILE A 169 -7.13 24.17 5.77
CA ILE A 169 -6.09 23.91 6.77
C ILE A 169 -6.68 23.79 8.18
N ILE A 170 -7.58 24.69 8.56
CA ILE A 170 -8.25 24.68 9.88
C ILE A 170 -9.01 23.37 10.11
N LEU A 171 -9.54 22.73 9.06
CA LEU A 171 -10.24 21.45 9.19
C LEU A 171 -9.33 20.25 9.00
N SER A 172 -8.43 20.27 8.02
CA SER A 172 -7.51 19.16 7.74
C SER A 172 -6.52 18.92 8.87
N LEU A 173 -5.99 19.98 9.50
CA LEU A 173 -4.94 19.82 10.51
C LEU A 173 -5.45 19.10 11.78
N PRO A 174 -6.58 19.48 12.40
CA PRO A 174 -7.12 18.73 13.53
C PRO A 174 -7.54 17.31 13.15
N VAL A 175 -8.17 17.12 11.98
CA VAL A 175 -8.58 15.78 11.51
C VAL A 175 -7.38 14.86 11.34
N PHE A 176 -6.29 15.36 10.74
CA PHE A 176 -5.04 14.62 10.62
C PHE A 176 -4.44 14.33 12.01
N ALA A 177 -4.37 15.33 12.89
CA ALA A 177 -3.79 15.19 14.22
C ALA A 177 -4.54 14.15 15.06
N ILE A 178 -5.88 14.15 15.03
CA ILE A 178 -6.70 13.15 15.73
C ILE A 178 -6.39 11.74 15.23
N GLY A 179 -6.38 11.54 13.91
CA GLY A 179 -6.03 10.24 13.32
C GLY A 179 -4.61 9.79 13.67
N TYR A 180 -3.65 10.71 13.61
CA TYR A 180 -2.25 10.43 13.95
C TYR A 180 -2.07 10.10 15.43
N ILE A 181 -2.66 10.88 16.34
CA ILE A 181 -2.58 10.65 17.79
C ILE A 181 -3.21 9.30 18.14
N ALA A 182 -4.38 8.97 17.57
CA ALA A 182 -5.01 7.67 17.79
C ALA A 182 -4.12 6.51 17.30
N THR A 183 -3.53 6.65 16.12
CA THR A 183 -2.57 5.69 15.55
C THR A 183 -1.37 5.51 16.47
N TYR A 184 -0.74 6.61 16.89
CA TYR A 184 0.46 6.61 17.71
C TYR A 184 0.22 6.02 19.10
N ILE A 185 -0.83 6.46 19.80
CA ILE A 185 -1.17 5.93 21.12
C ILE A 185 -1.51 4.45 21.04
N GLY A 186 -2.33 4.05 20.06
CA GLY A 186 -2.73 2.67 19.89
C GLY A 186 -1.55 1.76 19.56
N PHE A 187 -0.73 2.13 18.58
CA PHE A 187 0.50 1.41 18.23
C PHE A 187 1.42 1.28 19.43
N LYS A 188 1.76 2.39 20.09
CA LYS A 188 2.63 2.39 21.29
C LYS A 188 2.09 1.46 22.38
N THR A 189 0.77 1.47 22.59
CA THR A 189 0.12 0.66 23.63
C THR A 189 0.18 -0.83 23.29
N MET A 190 -0.12 -1.20 22.05
CA MET A 190 -0.06 -2.59 21.60
C MET A 190 1.38 -3.12 21.65
N THR A 191 2.36 -2.37 21.12
CA THR A 191 3.78 -2.77 21.12
C THR A 191 4.44 -2.75 22.49
N ALA A 192 3.79 -2.19 23.52
CA ALA A 192 4.27 -2.29 24.89
C ALA A 192 4.01 -3.66 25.51
N ASN A 193 3.09 -4.45 24.93
CA ASN A 193 2.86 -5.83 25.31
C ASN A 193 3.90 -6.75 24.61
N PRO A 194 4.74 -7.50 25.37
CA PRO A 194 5.70 -8.44 24.77
C PRO A 194 5.05 -9.56 23.94
N GLU A 195 3.81 -9.92 24.26
CA GLU A 195 3.03 -10.96 23.57
C GLU A 195 2.18 -10.40 22.41
N CYS A 196 2.44 -9.15 21.99
CA CYS A 196 1.68 -8.50 20.92
C CYS A 196 1.82 -9.28 19.62
N SER A 197 0.70 -9.78 19.11
CA SER A 197 0.66 -10.40 17.78
C SER A 197 0.81 -9.35 16.69
N GLU A 198 1.22 -9.79 15.49
CA GLU A 198 1.30 -8.92 14.31
C GLU A 198 -0.04 -8.24 14.02
N GLN A 199 -1.15 -8.96 14.17
CA GLN A 199 -2.49 -8.42 13.93
C GLN A 199 -2.85 -7.28 14.91
N GLU A 200 -2.49 -7.43 16.19
CA GLU A 200 -2.70 -6.40 17.21
C GLU A 200 -1.79 -5.19 16.99
N MET A 201 -0.54 -5.44 16.59
CA MET A 201 0.40 -4.38 16.23
C MET A 201 -0.15 -3.53 15.08
N GLU A 202 -0.65 -4.18 14.03
CA GLU A 202 -1.17 -3.49 12.85
C GLU A 202 -2.54 -2.83 13.04
N LEU A 203 -3.32 -3.27 14.04
CA LEU A 203 -4.71 -2.87 14.27
C LEU A 203 -4.93 -1.35 14.17
N PHE A 204 -4.02 -0.58 14.77
CA PHE A 204 -4.10 0.88 14.81
C PHE A 204 -3.55 1.60 13.58
N PHE A 205 -3.04 0.89 12.58
CA PHE A 205 -2.66 1.47 11.30
C PHE A 205 -3.17 0.67 10.09
N LEU A 206 -4.16 -0.21 10.30
CA LEU A 206 -4.89 -0.87 9.22
C LEU A 206 -5.45 0.15 8.23
N TYR A 207 -5.31 -0.13 6.93
CA TYR A 207 -5.73 0.78 5.87
C TYR A 207 -7.22 1.16 5.94
N CYS A 208 -8.09 0.22 6.36
CA CYS A 208 -9.52 0.43 6.52
C CYS A 208 -9.91 0.63 7.99
N SER A 209 -9.27 1.61 8.64
CA SER A 209 -9.56 2.04 10.01
C SER A 209 -9.97 3.53 10.04
N PRO A 210 -10.71 4.00 11.07
CA PRO A 210 -11.12 5.39 11.18
C PRO A 210 -9.93 6.36 11.22
N ASN A 211 -8.87 6.04 11.93
CA ASN A 211 -7.69 6.88 12.07
C ASN A 211 -6.94 7.06 10.73
N VAL A 212 -6.75 5.99 9.95
CA VAL A 212 -6.17 6.08 8.60
C VAL A 212 -7.11 6.83 7.66
N ALA A 213 -8.43 6.63 7.78
CA ALA A 213 -9.40 7.35 6.97
C ALA A 213 -9.42 8.87 7.26
N LEU A 214 -9.29 9.26 8.53
CA LEU A 214 -9.16 10.68 8.92
C LEU A 214 -7.89 11.30 8.34
N MET A 215 -6.74 10.65 8.50
CA MET A 215 -5.47 11.14 7.93
C MET A 215 -5.55 11.23 6.40
N THR A 216 -6.15 10.23 5.74
CA THR A 216 -6.36 10.19 4.29
C THR A 216 -7.27 11.33 3.82
N LEU A 217 -8.40 11.56 4.51
CA LEU A 217 -9.33 12.65 4.21
C LEU A 217 -8.63 14.01 4.33
N ALA A 218 -7.91 14.23 5.43
CA ALA A 218 -7.19 15.48 5.66
C ALA A 218 -6.16 15.74 4.57
N PHE A 219 -5.36 14.73 4.21
CA PHE A 219 -4.36 14.82 3.16
C PHE A 219 -5.01 15.07 1.79
N PHE A 220 -6.09 14.36 1.47
CA PHE A 220 -6.82 14.52 0.21
C PHE A 220 -7.38 15.94 0.03
N LEU A 221 -7.93 16.52 1.10
CA LEU A 221 -8.47 17.89 1.08
C LEU A 221 -7.39 18.95 0.80
N VAL A 222 -6.14 18.71 1.23
CA VAL A 222 -4.99 19.59 0.95
C VAL A 222 -4.50 19.35 -0.48
N ILE A 223 -4.22 18.10 -0.86
CA ILE A 223 -3.55 17.78 -2.12
C ILE A 223 -4.37 18.19 -3.34
N ARG A 224 -5.71 18.09 -3.27
CA ARG A 224 -6.61 18.51 -4.38
C ARG A 224 -6.49 20.00 -4.72
N LYS A 225 -6.00 20.83 -3.80
CA LYS A 225 -5.80 22.27 -3.98
C LYS A 225 -4.42 22.62 -4.53
N VAL A 226 -3.46 21.70 -4.45
CA VAL A 226 -2.08 21.94 -4.88
C VAL A 226 -2.05 22.05 -6.41
N ARG A 227 -1.66 23.23 -6.91
CA ARG A 227 -1.48 23.49 -8.34
C ARG A 227 -0.01 23.76 -8.63
N VAL A 228 0.66 22.82 -9.28
CA VAL A 228 2.08 22.95 -9.64
C VAL A 228 2.18 23.71 -10.96
N LYS A 229 2.85 24.87 -10.97
CA LYS A 229 3.04 25.70 -12.17
C LYS A 229 4.45 25.61 -12.77
N SER A 230 5.43 25.18 -11.96
CA SER A 230 6.83 25.10 -12.41
C SER A 230 7.00 23.98 -13.43
N LYS A 231 7.46 24.31 -14.65
CA LYS A 231 7.74 23.35 -15.71
C LYS A 231 8.71 22.24 -15.27
N ARG A 232 9.74 22.60 -14.51
CA ARG A 232 10.71 21.62 -13.97
C ARG A 232 10.03 20.62 -13.03
N MET A 233 9.19 21.10 -12.11
CA MET A 233 8.47 20.23 -11.17
C MET A 233 7.46 19.35 -11.90
N ILE A 234 6.75 19.88 -12.90
CA ILE A 234 5.81 19.10 -13.71
C ILE A 234 6.54 17.94 -14.39
N LEU A 235 7.66 18.20 -15.07
CA LEU A 235 8.46 17.16 -15.72
C LEU A 235 8.99 16.11 -14.74
N MET A 236 9.40 16.54 -13.54
CA MET A 236 9.81 15.62 -12.48
C MET A 236 8.66 14.74 -12.01
N LEU A 237 7.49 15.32 -11.73
CA LEU A 237 6.30 14.58 -11.29
C LEU A 237 5.78 13.63 -12.39
N GLU A 238 5.82 14.04 -13.65
CA GLU A 238 5.50 13.18 -14.80
C GLU A 238 6.47 11.98 -14.87
N ASN A 239 7.77 12.21 -14.67
CA ASN A 239 8.76 11.15 -14.66
C ASN A 239 8.58 10.19 -13.47
N ILE A 240 8.34 10.71 -12.27
CA ILE A 240 8.00 9.90 -11.08
C ILE A 240 6.75 9.08 -11.35
N THR A 241 5.69 9.69 -11.91
CA THR A 241 4.44 9.01 -12.26
C THR A 241 4.68 7.87 -13.25
N LYS A 242 5.53 8.10 -14.27
CA LYS A 242 5.92 7.05 -15.22
C LYS A 242 6.68 5.90 -14.55
N CYS A 243 7.57 6.21 -13.61
CA CYS A 243 8.39 5.23 -12.92
C CYS A 243 7.69 4.54 -11.74
N GLY A 244 6.51 5.01 -11.33
CA GLY A 244 5.88 4.64 -10.05
C GLY A 244 5.70 3.15 -9.84
N LEU A 245 5.22 2.41 -10.85
CA LEU A 245 5.10 0.95 -10.74
C LEU A 245 6.48 0.29 -10.60
N GLY A 246 7.48 0.74 -11.37
CA GLY A 246 8.83 0.22 -11.25
C GLY A 246 9.50 0.51 -9.90
N ILE A 247 9.30 1.70 -9.34
CA ILE A 247 9.77 2.07 -8.01
C ILE A 247 9.16 1.11 -6.98
N TYR A 248 7.85 0.90 -7.06
CA TYR A 248 7.15 -0.06 -6.21
C TYR A 248 7.60 -1.51 -6.45
N MET A 249 8.01 -1.88 -7.66
CA MET A 249 8.52 -3.23 -7.93
C MET A 249 9.94 -3.47 -7.40
N ILE A 250 10.81 -2.47 -7.35
CA ILE A 250 12.20 -2.69 -6.94
C ILE A 250 12.46 -2.34 -5.48
N HIS A 251 11.67 -1.46 -4.86
CA HIS A 251 11.99 -0.90 -3.55
C HIS A 251 12.28 -1.94 -2.47
N TYR A 252 11.61 -3.10 -2.47
CA TYR A 252 11.80 -4.10 -1.42
C TYR A 252 13.22 -4.69 -1.42
N PHE A 253 13.90 -4.77 -2.57
CA PHE A 253 15.33 -5.13 -2.60
C PHE A 253 16.25 -4.04 -2.02
N ILE A 254 15.78 -2.79 -2.01
CA ILE A 254 16.57 -1.61 -1.66
C ILE A 254 16.28 -1.14 -0.23
N VAL A 255 15.17 -1.57 0.39
CA VAL A 255 14.79 -1.15 1.76
C VAL A 255 15.89 -1.46 2.77
N GLY A 256 16.45 -2.67 2.73
CA GLY A 256 17.58 -3.08 3.57
C GLY A 256 18.78 -2.14 3.44
N LEU A 257 19.21 -1.87 2.20
CA LEU A 257 20.29 -0.93 1.90
C LEU A 257 19.97 0.48 2.40
N GLY A 258 18.75 0.96 2.18
CA GLY A 258 18.34 2.29 2.64
C GLY A 258 18.38 2.41 4.16
N TYR A 259 17.97 1.36 4.88
CA TYR A 259 18.04 1.30 6.33
C TYR A 259 19.49 1.27 6.83
N ALA A 260 20.34 0.46 6.21
CA ALA A 260 21.78 0.42 6.52
C ALA A 260 22.46 1.78 6.31
N ILE A 261 22.13 2.50 5.24
CA ILE A 261 22.64 3.86 5.00
C ILE A 261 22.15 4.82 6.10
N ALA A 262 20.86 4.79 6.44
CA ALA A 262 20.32 5.66 7.49
C ALA A 262 20.94 5.36 8.87
N ASP A 263 21.22 4.09 9.17
CA ASP A 263 21.89 3.69 10.41
C ASP A 263 23.36 4.12 10.43
N ALA A 264 24.10 3.95 9.33
CA ALA A 264 25.47 4.42 9.18
C ALA A 264 25.60 5.95 9.29
N LEU A 265 24.57 6.70 8.91
CA LEU A 265 24.47 8.15 9.08
C LEU A 265 24.02 8.57 10.50
N ALA A 266 23.86 7.62 11.43
CA ALA A 266 23.38 7.84 12.79
C ALA A 266 22.07 8.63 12.85
N ILE A 267 21.16 8.39 11.89
CA ILE A 267 19.87 9.08 11.85
C ILE A 267 19.06 8.72 13.11
N PRO A 268 18.54 9.73 13.84
CA PRO A 268 17.73 9.51 15.03
C PRO A 268 16.53 8.60 14.74
N VAL A 269 16.19 7.74 15.70
CA VAL A 269 15.14 6.71 15.55
C VAL A 269 13.83 7.29 14.99
N PHE A 270 13.39 8.45 15.48
CA PHE A 270 12.14 9.08 15.05
C PHE A 270 12.15 9.59 13.60
N LEU A 271 13.33 9.80 12.99
CA LEU A 271 13.49 10.19 11.58
C LEU A 271 13.95 9.02 10.70
N ARG A 272 14.31 7.88 11.30
CA ARG A 272 14.94 6.77 10.58
C ARG A 272 14.06 6.26 9.45
N ILE A 273 12.80 5.93 9.73
CA ILE A 273 11.86 5.44 8.71
C ILE A 273 11.62 6.50 7.61
N PRO A 274 11.28 7.77 7.92
CA PRO A 274 11.17 8.81 6.89
C PRO A 274 12.41 8.98 6.01
N VAL A 275 13.61 8.99 6.61
CA VAL A 275 14.86 9.17 5.88
C VAL A 275 15.16 7.95 5.01
N THR A 276 15.01 6.74 5.54
CA THR A 276 15.10 5.50 4.77
C THR A 276 14.15 5.51 3.57
N ALA A 277 12.89 5.92 3.78
CA ALA A 277 11.91 6.01 2.69
C ALA A 277 12.35 6.97 1.58
N VAL A 278 12.93 8.14 1.93
CA VAL A 278 13.48 9.09 0.95
C VAL A 278 14.68 8.51 0.20
N ILE A 279 15.62 7.89 0.91
CA ILE A 279 16.81 7.26 0.32
C ILE A 279 16.40 6.19 -0.68
N VAL A 280 15.56 5.24 -0.25
CA VAL A 280 15.05 4.15 -1.07
C VAL A 280 14.30 4.71 -2.28
N PHE A 281 13.40 5.66 -2.07
CA PHE A 281 12.64 6.28 -3.16
C PHE A 281 13.55 6.91 -4.21
N VAL A 282 14.57 7.67 -3.80
CA VAL A 282 15.50 8.33 -4.73
C VAL A 282 16.34 7.31 -5.49
N ILE A 283 16.91 6.30 -4.81
CA ILE A 283 17.70 5.24 -5.46
C ILE A 283 16.85 4.50 -6.51
N CYS A 284 15.66 4.06 -6.11
CA CYS A 284 14.73 3.36 -7.00
C CYS A 284 14.30 4.25 -8.17
N TRP A 285 13.98 5.53 -7.92
CA TRP A 285 13.56 6.45 -8.96
C TRP A 285 14.67 6.69 -9.99
N VAL A 286 15.90 6.97 -9.54
CA VAL A 286 17.05 7.17 -10.43
C VAL A 286 17.31 5.91 -11.27
N PHE A 287 17.32 4.74 -10.64
CA PHE A 287 17.54 3.46 -11.34
C PHE A 287 16.46 3.20 -12.40
N VAL A 288 15.18 3.26 -12.02
CA VAL A 288 14.07 2.98 -12.94
C VAL A 288 14.01 4.03 -14.06
N SER A 289 14.25 5.30 -13.74
CA SER A 289 14.28 6.38 -14.73
C SER A 289 15.43 6.19 -15.74
N ALA A 290 16.60 5.76 -15.27
CA ALA A 290 17.73 5.40 -16.13
C ALA A 290 17.39 4.21 -17.04
N CYS A 291 16.77 3.15 -16.52
CA CYS A 291 16.31 2.03 -17.35
C CYS A 291 15.35 2.48 -18.44
N TYR A 292 14.35 3.31 -18.12
CA TYR A 292 13.42 3.84 -19.13
C TYR A 292 14.12 4.74 -20.16
N LYS A 293 15.23 5.39 -19.81
CA LYS A 293 16.02 6.23 -20.73
C LYS A 293 16.87 5.39 -21.67
N PHE A 294 17.57 4.37 -21.16
CA PHE A 294 18.54 3.59 -21.95
C PHE A 294 17.94 2.35 -22.63
N ALA A 295 16.89 1.76 -22.04
CA ALA A 295 16.28 0.53 -22.51
C ALA A 295 14.74 0.61 -22.49
N PRO A 296 14.10 1.55 -23.22
CA PRO A 296 12.67 1.81 -23.11
C PRO A 296 11.78 0.62 -23.50
N LYS A 297 12.21 -0.19 -24.48
CA LYS A 297 11.46 -1.37 -24.94
C LYS A 297 11.34 -2.43 -23.85
N TYR A 298 12.44 -2.71 -23.14
CA TYR A 298 12.47 -3.70 -22.05
C TYR A 298 11.85 -3.16 -20.76
N SER A 299 12.13 -1.89 -20.43
CA SER A 299 11.63 -1.25 -19.22
C SER A 299 10.12 -1.25 -19.11
N LYS A 300 9.40 -1.16 -20.25
CA LYS A 300 7.95 -1.28 -20.27
C LYS A 300 7.45 -2.63 -19.74
N TRP A 301 8.17 -3.71 -20.01
CA TRP A 301 7.77 -5.05 -19.57
C TRP A 301 8.26 -5.37 -18.16
N ILE A 302 9.43 -4.84 -17.77
CA ILE A 302 10.01 -5.03 -16.44
C ILE A 302 9.30 -4.15 -15.40
N PHE A 303 8.98 -2.90 -15.73
CA PHE A 303 8.50 -1.90 -14.77
C PHE A 303 7.08 -1.36 -15.07
N GLY A 304 6.53 -1.61 -16.27
CA GLY A 304 5.15 -1.25 -16.65
C GLY A 304 4.97 -0.06 -17.59
#